data_AF-A0A2A4T5G0-F1
#
_entry.id   AF-A0A2A4T5G0-F1
#
_cell.length_a   1.000
_cell.length_b   1.000
_cell.length_c   1.000
_cell.angle_alpha   90.00
_cell.angle_beta   90.00
_cell.angle_gamma   90.00
#
_symmetry.space_group_name_H-M   'P 1'
#
loop_
_entity.id
_entity.type
_entity.pdbx_description
1 polymer ?
#
loop_
_entity_poly.entity_id
_entity_poly.type
_entity_poly.pdbx_seq_one_letter_code
_entity_poly.pdbx_strand_id
1 'polypeptide(L)'
;MADEELEDIFDVDGVEFGDQTINGKWRITRTATNIIVSVRIGGTFVDKLTITEAGLVTVNTGNLNASGAKFLGDIILNNAGQSKYKFGPIGTEHGIKYDGAGLLQLFTFLDDDYKICNGEDGPTVFAIDTSTKVVSLEKLKFPVVPVPIADENTVDAFIQTSWTPTLQDSTFSDAESQTYTAQWGRVQRFKDRIDFEGSLEMLSLGSLTPGDTAYIGGLLDTCENVAGAEGLVSTGKASALALDNAGEVMQGYVEINTKRIKLEKYDATGGTFPVTISEITASGKFSFKGSYYI
;
A
#
# COMPACT_ATOMS: atom_id res chain seq x y z
N MET A 1 61.38 50.48 8.50
CA MET A 1 61.91 49.17 8.09
C MET A 1 60.70 48.30 7.84
N ALA A 2 60.47 47.95 6.58
CA ALA A 2 59.38 47.07 6.18
C ALA A 2 59.81 45.62 6.45
N ASP A 3 58.92 44.82 7.05
CA ASP A 3 59.08 43.36 7.11
C ASP A 3 58.95 42.81 5.68
N GLU A 4 60.07 42.40 5.10
CA GLU A 4 60.07 41.50 3.94
C GLU A 4 59.73 40.10 4.46
N GLU A 5 58.51 39.64 4.21
CA GLU A 5 58.18 38.21 4.29
C GLU A 5 59.06 37.47 3.26
N LEU A 6 59.98 36.63 3.76
CA LEU A 6 60.75 35.71 2.93
C LEU A 6 59.78 34.67 2.32
N GLU A 7 59.36 34.90 1.07
CA GLU A 7 58.80 33.85 0.21
C GLU A 7 59.94 32.93 -0.23
N ASP A 8 60.11 31.79 0.45
CA ASP A 8 60.99 30.72 -0.01
C ASP A 8 60.38 30.06 -1.28
N ILE A 9 60.85 30.51 -2.44
CA ILE A 9 60.55 29.91 -3.74
C ILE A 9 61.55 28.77 -3.94
N PHE A 10 61.14 27.54 -3.65
CA PHE A 10 61.88 26.35 -4.03
C PHE A 10 61.49 25.95 -5.46
N ASP A 11 62.42 26.14 -6.40
CA ASP A 11 62.36 25.54 -7.74
C ASP A 11 62.98 24.15 -7.65
N VAL A 12 62.18 23.10 -7.89
CA VAL A 12 62.54 21.73 -7.57
C VAL A 12 62.23 20.79 -8.72
N ASP A 13 63.13 20.74 -9.70
CA ASP A 13 63.19 19.62 -10.62
C ASP A 13 63.97 18.47 -9.96
N GLY A 14 63.27 17.37 -9.65
CA GLY A 14 63.89 16.08 -9.34
C GLY A 14 64.33 15.79 -7.91
N VAL A 15 63.74 16.41 -6.87
CA VAL A 15 64.03 16.06 -5.47
C VAL A 15 62.99 15.09 -4.91
N GLU A 16 63.44 13.93 -4.44
CA GLU A 16 62.67 13.04 -3.56
C GLU A 16 62.69 13.63 -2.14
N PHE A 17 61.56 14.15 -1.68
CA PHE A 17 61.40 14.52 -0.28
C PHE A 17 61.11 13.25 0.52
N GLY A 18 62.07 12.82 1.35
CA GLY A 18 61.80 11.85 2.41
C GLY A 18 60.76 12.38 3.40
N ASP A 19 60.10 11.48 4.14
CA ASP A 19 58.99 11.74 5.07
C ASP A 19 59.20 13.01 5.94
N GLN A 20 58.72 14.15 5.45
CA GLN A 20 58.67 15.40 6.22
C GLN A 20 57.23 15.89 6.29
N THR A 21 56.77 16.12 7.53
CA THR A 21 55.53 16.84 7.80
C THR A 21 55.84 18.32 7.79
N ILE A 22 55.30 19.06 6.84
CA ILE A 22 55.56 20.50 6.74
C ILE A 22 54.25 21.26 6.91
N ASN A 23 54.18 22.10 7.94
CA ASN A 23 53.03 22.96 8.23
C ASN A 23 53.26 24.35 7.63
N GLY A 24 52.52 24.72 6.58
CA GLY A 24 52.62 26.02 5.91
C GLY A 24 51.66 26.17 4.72
N LYS A 25 51.46 27.41 4.25
CA LYS A 25 50.78 27.67 2.96
C LYS A 25 51.80 27.47 1.84
N TRP A 26 51.42 26.69 0.84
CA TRP A 26 52.27 26.40 -0.31
C TRP A 26 51.73 27.08 -1.55
N ARG A 27 52.61 27.72 -2.32
CA ARG A 27 52.33 28.18 -3.68
C ARG A 27 53.21 27.38 -4.63
N ILE A 28 52.60 26.45 -5.34
CA ILE A 28 53.29 25.71 -6.41
C ILE A 28 53.22 26.56 -7.67
N THR A 29 54.37 27.09 -8.10
CA THR A 29 54.48 27.83 -9.36
C THR A 29 55.12 26.88 -10.38
N ARG A 30 54.43 26.62 -11.51
CA ARG A 30 54.70 25.48 -12.39
C ARG A 30 55.52 25.86 -13.63
N THR A 31 56.44 24.98 -14.03
CA THR A 31 57.06 24.94 -15.37
C THR A 31 57.00 23.57 -16.06
N ALA A 32 56.56 22.48 -15.41
CA ALA A 32 56.52 21.13 -16.02
C ALA A 32 55.13 20.46 -16.00
N THR A 33 54.86 19.65 -17.03
CA THR A 33 53.54 19.09 -17.38
C THR A 33 53.03 17.99 -16.45
N ASN A 34 53.82 17.44 -15.53
CA ASN A 34 53.37 16.45 -14.55
C ASN A 34 53.99 16.74 -13.18
N ILE A 35 53.19 17.17 -12.21
CA ILE A 35 53.61 17.24 -10.81
C ILE A 35 53.03 16.00 -10.12
N ILE A 36 53.90 15.16 -9.56
CA ILE A 36 53.50 14.04 -8.72
C ILE A 36 53.70 14.50 -7.28
N VAL A 37 52.61 14.77 -6.55
CA VAL A 37 52.66 15.06 -5.13
C VAL A 37 52.18 13.84 -4.36
N SER A 38 53.05 13.27 -3.54
CA SER A 38 52.67 12.26 -2.55
C SER A 38 52.06 12.99 -1.35
N VAL A 39 50.73 12.96 -1.24
CA VAL A 39 50.01 13.57 -0.10
C VAL A 39 49.62 12.48 0.87
N ARG A 40 49.86 12.73 2.16
CA ARG A 40 49.40 11.85 3.24
C ARG A 40 48.12 12.44 3.84
N ILE A 41 47.01 11.70 3.75
CA ILE A 41 45.73 12.07 4.36
C ILE A 41 45.37 11.00 5.38
N GLY A 42 45.18 11.38 6.64
CA GLY A 42 44.79 10.43 7.70
C GLY A 42 45.80 9.29 7.94
N GLY A 43 47.07 9.46 7.58
CA GLY A 43 48.12 8.45 7.73
C GLY A 43 48.35 7.53 6.53
N THR A 44 47.49 7.57 5.50
CA THR A 44 47.61 6.78 4.27
C THR A 44 48.26 7.60 3.14
N PHE A 45 49.15 6.97 2.38
CA PHE A 45 49.75 7.57 1.19
C PHE A 45 48.77 7.52 0.02
N VAL A 46 48.58 8.65 -0.66
CA VAL A 46 47.88 8.72 -1.95
C VAL A 46 48.92 8.55 -3.05
N ASP A 47 48.93 7.37 -3.71
CA ASP A 47 49.95 6.99 -4.69
C ASP A 47 50.03 7.94 -5.90
N LYS A 48 48.93 8.62 -6.26
CA LYS A 48 48.94 9.59 -7.36
C LYS A 48 47.82 10.61 -7.21
N LEU A 49 48.17 11.82 -6.80
CA LEU A 49 47.29 12.99 -6.90
C LEU A 49 47.53 13.67 -8.25
N THR A 50 46.53 13.68 -9.13
CA THR A 50 46.60 14.48 -10.37
C THR A 50 45.68 15.69 -10.22
N ILE A 51 46.27 16.87 -10.18
CA ILE A 51 45.55 18.14 -10.21
C ILE A 51 45.49 18.57 -11.67
N THR A 52 44.29 18.64 -12.24
CA THR A 52 44.11 19.11 -13.61
C THR A 52 44.00 20.64 -13.66
N GLU A 53 44.18 21.25 -14.83
CA GLU A 53 44.22 22.70 -15.02
C GLU A 53 42.92 23.43 -14.61
N ALA A 54 41.83 22.70 -14.37
CA ALA A 54 40.56 23.24 -13.89
C ALA A 54 40.42 23.29 -12.35
N GLY A 55 41.49 22.97 -11.59
CA GLY A 55 41.41 22.88 -10.11
C GLY A 55 40.68 21.62 -9.61
N LEU A 56 40.38 20.68 -10.51
CA LEU A 56 39.75 19.41 -10.17
C LEU A 56 40.83 18.45 -9.64
N VAL A 57 40.68 18.03 -8.39
CA VAL A 57 41.53 17.03 -7.78
C VAL A 57 40.94 15.66 -8.08
N THR A 58 41.60 14.89 -8.95
CA THR A 58 41.19 13.50 -9.23
C THR A 58 42.03 12.57 -8.38
N VAL A 59 41.39 11.87 -7.44
CA VAL A 59 42.02 10.84 -6.62
C VAL A 59 41.71 9.48 -7.25
N ASN A 60 42.66 8.96 -8.04
CA ASN A 60 42.55 7.62 -8.62
C ASN A 60 43.12 6.59 -7.64
N THR A 61 42.30 6.18 -6.69
CA THR A 61 42.65 5.09 -5.76
C THR A 61 41.61 3.98 -5.89
N GLY A 62 42.06 2.73 -5.98
CA GLY A 62 41.14 1.58 -5.98
C GLY A 62 40.29 1.48 -4.70
N ASN A 63 40.76 2.04 -3.58
CA ASN A 63 40.02 2.19 -2.33
C ASN A 63 40.36 3.56 -1.71
N LEU A 64 39.40 4.48 -1.63
CA LEU A 64 39.55 5.72 -0.86
C LEU A 64 39.00 5.49 0.55
N ASN A 65 39.89 5.41 1.55
CA ASN A 65 39.48 5.42 2.96
C ASN A 65 39.64 6.84 3.52
N ALA A 66 38.53 7.56 3.64
CA ALA A 66 38.50 8.95 4.08
C ALA A 66 37.89 9.11 5.49
N SER A 67 38.13 8.15 6.38
CA SER A 67 37.64 8.23 7.77
C SER A 67 38.10 9.53 8.44
N GLY A 68 37.14 10.33 8.91
CA GLY A 68 37.37 11.60 9.59
C GLY A 68 37.67 12.80 8.67
N ALA A 69 37.68 12.63 7.35
CA ALA A 69 37.86 13.75 6.41
C ALA A 69 36.54 14.49 6.19
N LYS A 70 36.59 15.83 6.22
CA LYS A 70 35.48 16.69 5.83
C LYS A 70 35.69 17.14 4.39
N PHE A 71 34.86 16.66 3.47
CA PHE A 71 34.84 17.15 2.09
C PHE A 71 34.05 18.45 2.03
N LEU A 72 34.70 19.54 1.61
CA LEU A 72 34.09 20.85 1.43
C LEU A 72 33.96 21.10 -0.07
N GLY A 73 32.95 20.51 -0.70
CA GLY A 73 32.69 20.62 -2.14
C GLY A 73 31.79 19.49 -2.64
N ASP A 74 31.37 19.59 -3.91
CA ASP A 74 30.59 18.54 -4.56
C ASP A 74 31.48 17.32 -4.82
N ILE A 75 31.04 16.15 -4.33
CA ILE A 75 31.68 14.89 -4.67
C ILE A 75 31.03 14.38 -5.96
N ILE A 76 31.70 14.60 -7.09
CA ILE A 76 31.25 14.07 -8.38
C ILE A 76 31.84 12.67 -8.56
N LEU A 77 31.00 11.65 -8.35
CA LEU A 77 31.35 10.25 -8.54
C LEU A 77 31.10 9.87 -10.01
N ASN A 78 32.06 10.19 -10.88
CA ASN A 78 31.94 9.88 -12.30
C ASN A 78 32.50 8.47 -12.57
N ASN A 79 31.61 7.49 -12.68
CA ASN A 79 32.00 6.14 -13.10
C ASN A 79 31.06 5.67 -14.21
N ALA A 80 31.61 5.41 -15.39
CA ALA A 80 30.88 5.07 -16.62
C ALA A 80 30.31 3.63 -16.64
N GLY A 81 30.10 3.02 -15.46
CA GLY A 81 29.58 1.66 -15.29
C GLY A 81 28.76 1.51 -14.01
N GLN A 82 28.04 0.38 -13.88
CA GLN A 82 27.22 0.06 -12.71
C GLN A 82 28.06 0.18 -11.43
N SER A 83 27.83 1.22 -10.64
CA SER A 83 28.63 1.51 -9.46
C SER A 83 27.79 1.30 -8.21
N LYS A 84 28.34 0.53 -7.27
CA LYS A 84 27.84 0.42 -5.90
C LYS A 84 28.69 1.35 -5.04
N TYR A 85 28.07 2.37 -4.44
CA TYR A 85 28.74 3.19 -3.46
C TYR A 85 28.37 2.68 -2.09
N LYS A 86 29.37 2.28 -1.31
CA LYS A 86 29.21 1.83 0.07
C LYS A 86 29.60 2.96 1.01
N PHE A 87 28.73 3.26 1.95
CA PHE A 87 28.90 4.24 3.00
C PHE A 87 28.67 3.53 4.34
N GLY A 88 29.67 3.56 5.22
CA GLY A 88 29.57 2.98 6.55
C GLY A 88 30.84 2.23 6.99
N PRO A 89 30.92 1.85 8.27
CA PRO A 89 31.94 0.94 8.77
C PRO A 89 31.90 -0.39 8.00
N ILE A 90 33.06 -1.04 7.84
CA ILE A 90 33.14 -2.40 7.31
C ILE A 90 32.28 -3.31 8.21
N GLY A 91 31.24 -3.92 7.65
CA GLY A 91 30.29 -4.79 8.37
C GLY A 91 28.87 -4.25 8.54
N THR A 92 28.64 -2.94 8.36
CA THR A 92 27.31 -2.29 8.35
C THR A 92 27.21 -1.32 7.18
N GLU A 93 27.33 -1.88 5.97
CA GLU A 93 27.41 -1.09 4.75
C GLU A 93 26.02 -0.67 4.29
N HIS A 94 25.75 0.63 4.32
CA HIS A 94 24.67 1.24 3.55
C HIS A 94 25.19 1.59 2.17
N GLY A 95 24.36 1.56 1.15
CA GLY A 95 24.82 1.97 -0.16
C GLY A 95 23.75 2.56 -1.05
N ILE A 96 24.25 3.32 -2.02
CA ILE A 96 23.47 3.95 -3.07
C ILE A 96 23.91 3.32 -4.39
N LYS A 97 22.97 2.74 -5.13
CA LYS A 97 23.20 2.24 -6.48
C LYS A 97 22.37 3.05 -7.45
N TYR A 98 23.04 3.51 -8.50
CA TYR A 98 22.40 4.05 -9.69
C TYR A 98 22.66 3.06 -10.83
N ASP A 99 21.60 2.52 -11.42
CA ASP A 99 21.70 1.47 -12.44
C ASP A 99 21.73 2.01 -13.88
N GLY A 100 21.75 3.33 -14.05
CA GLY A 100 21.72 3.99 -15.37
C GLY A 100 20.32 4.06 -16.00
N ALA A 101 19.29 3.49 -15.37
CA ALA A 101 17.90 3.53 -15.83
C ALA A 101 17.04 4.60 -15.11
N GLY A 102 17.65 5.46 -14.30
CA GLY A 102 16.95 6.55 -13.59
C GLY A 102 16.41 6.18 -12.21
N LEU A 103 16.76 5.00 -11.67
CA LEU A 103 16.34 4.56 -10.34
C LEU A 103 17.48 4.71 -9.32
N LEU A 104 17.17 5.38 -8.21
CA LEU A 104 18.03 5.48 -7.03
C LEU A 104 17.66 4.36 -6.06
N GLN A 105 18.56 3.40 -5.84
CA GLN A 105 18.35 2.30 -4.89
C GLN A 105 19.16 2.56 -3.62
N LEU A 106 18.47 2.66 -2.47
CA LEU A 106 19.06 2.64 -1.14
C LEU A 106 19.03 1.20 -0.63
N PHE A 107 20.17 0.62 -0.24
CA PHE A 107 20.26 -0.74 0.30
C PHE A 107 21.13 -0.78 1.55
N THR A 108 20.84 -1.71 2.44
CA THR A 108 21.74 -2.13 3.52
C THR A 108 22.16 -3.56 3.24
N PHE A 109 23.46 -3.85 3.22
CA PHE A 109 23.95 -5.22 3.08
C PHE A 109 23.85 -5.93 4.44
N LEU A 110 22.97 -6.92 4.52
CA LEU A 110 22.91 -7.91 5.60
C LEU A 110 22.84 -9.29 4.95
N ASP A 111 24.00 -9.96 4.82
CA ASP A 111 24.18 -11.33 4.32
C ASP A 111 23.55 -11.63 2.95
N ASP A 112 24.35 -11.61 1.87
CA ASP A 112 24.08 -12.00 0.47
C ASP A 112 22.79 -11.48 -0.24
N ASP A 113 21.87 -10.82 0.47
CA ASP A 113 20.59 -10.32 -0.03
C ASP A 113 20.49 -8.78 0.00
N TYR A 114 19.66 -8.23 -0.90
CA TYR A 114 19.30 -6.81 -0.89
C TYR A 114 18.00 -6.63 -0.10
N LYS A 115 18.09 -5.89 1.01
CA LYS A 115 16.91 -5.55 1.83
C LYS A 115 16.77 -4.03 1.91
N ILE A 116 15.53 -3.56 1.79
CA ILE A 116 15.15 -2.21 2.22
C ILE A 116 14.52 -2.38 3.61
N CYS A 117 15.30 -2.05 4.63
CA CYS A 117 14.91 -2.12 6.03
C CYS A 117 14.51 -0.73 6.53
N ASN A 118 13.52 -0.65 7.42
CA ASN A 118 13.25 0.58 8.16
C ASN A 118 14.20 0.67 9.37
N GLY A 119 15.42 1.15 9.14
CA GLY A 119 16.50 1.17 10.15
C GLY A 119 17.44 -0.05 10.07
N GLU A 120 18.53 -0.01 10.83
CA GLU A 120 19.65 -0.97 10.80
C GLU A 120 19.19 -2.41 11.10
N ASP A 121 18.20 -2.58 12.01
CA ASP A 121 17.57 -3.86 12.37
C ASP A 121 16.06 -3.91 12.02
N GLY A 122 15.63 -3.06 11.09
CA GLY A 122 14.22 -2.91 10.75
C GLY A 122 13.61 -4.16 10.11
N PRO A 123 12.29 -4.37 10.24
CA PRO A 123 11.61 -5.41 9.47
C PRO A 123 11.79 -5.16 7.96
N THR A 124 12.15 -6.20 7.19
CA THR A 124 12.20 -6.16 5.72
C THR A 124 10.83 -5.73 5.18
N VAL A 125 10.78 -4.62 4.43
CA VAL A 125 9.53 -4.10 3.82
C VAL A 125 9.30 -4.74 2.45
N PHE A 126 10.38 -4.97 1.71
CA PHE A 126 10.40 -5.65 0.41
C PHE A 126 11.59 -6.61 0.37
N ALA A 127 11.36 -7.86 -0.02
CA ALA A 127 12.42 -8.79 -0.38
C ALA A 127 12.35 -9.05 -1.89
N ILE A 128 13.48 -8.96 -2.60
CA ILE A 128 13.57 -9.31 -4.01
C ILE A 128 14.35 -10.61 -4.11
N ASP A 129 13.68 -11.69 -4.47
CA ASP A 129 14.37 -12.91 -4.84
C ASP A 129 15.02 -12.71 -6.22
N THR A 130 16.33 -12.57 -6.23
CA THR A 130 17.09 -12.27 -7.44
C THR A 130 17.18 -13.45 -8.40
N SER A 131 16.92 -14.67 -7.94
CA SER A 131 16.91 -15.90 -8.75
C SER A 131 15.61 -16.06 -9.53
N THR A 132 14.48 -15.73 -8.92
CA THR A 132 13.14 -15.84 -9.52
C THR A 132 12.60 -14.51 -10.05
N LYS A 133 13.23 -13.38 -9.71
CA LYS A 133 12.76 -12.01 -9.99
C LYS A 133 11.39 -11.70 -9.35
N VAL A 134 11.03 -12.40 -8.28
CA VAL A 134 9.81 -12.15 -7.52
C VAL A 134 10.08 -11.12 -6.42
N VAL A 135 9.18 -10.14 -6.28
CA VAL A 135 9.18 -9.19 -5.16
C VAL A 135 8.15 -9.66 -4.14
N SER A 136 8.62 -10.04 -2.96
CA SER A 136 7.80 -10.53 -1.84
C SER A 136 7.55 -9.41 -0.83
N LEU A 137 6.27 -9.16 -0.55
CA LEU A 137 5.80 -8.26 0.50
C LEU A 137 5.51 -9.07 1.77
N GLU A 138 6.55 -9.50 2.49
CA GLU A 138 6.39 -10.41 3.64
C GLU A 138 5.60 -9.80 4.81
N LYS A 139 5.45 -8.47 4.85
CA LYS A 139 4.82 -7.74 5.96
C LYS A 139 3.78 -6.72 5.52
N LEU A 140 3.31 -6.76 4.27
CA LEU A 140 2.11 -6.00 3.90
C LEU A 140 0.89 -6.68 4.51
N LYS A 141 0.66 -6.42 5.80
CA LYS A 141 -0.59 -6.77 6.46
C LYS A 141 -1.56 -5.65 6.20
N PHE A 142 -2.60 -5.91 5.42
CA PHE A 142 -3.76 -5.06 5.44
C PHE A 142 -4.37 -5.12 6.85
N PRO A 143 -4.69 -3.97 7.48
CA PRO A 143 -5.36 -3.95 8.76
C PRO A 143 -6.60 -4.84 8.73
N VAL A 144 -6.73 -5.75 9.71
CA VAL A 144 -7.94 -6.58 9.87
C VAL A 144 -9.14 -5.70 10.24
N VAL A 145 -8.88 -4.58 10.93
CA VAL A 145 -9.84 -3.53 11.20
C VAL A 145 -9.64 -2.45 10.14
N PRO A 146 -10.65 -2.15 9.30
CA PRO A 146 -10.57 -1.05 8.35
C PRO A 146 -10.14 0.22 9.08
N VAL A 147 -8.98 0.78 8.70
CA VAL A 147 -8.59 2.10 9.15
C VAL A 147 -9.35 3.07 8.25
N PRO A 148 -10.24 3.93 8.79
CA PRO A 148 -10.85 4.98 7.99
C PRO A 148 -9.73 5.86 7.42
N ILE A 149 -9.57 5.89 6.10
CA ILE A 149 -8.55 6.70 5.44
C ILE A 149 -9.19 8.03 5.09
N ALA A 150 -8.48 9.13 5.38
CA ALA A 150 -8.97 10.49 5.13
C ALA A 150 -8.77 10.97 3.68
N ASP A 151 -8.31 10.10 2.77
CA ASP A 151 -7.98 10.44 1.38
C ASP A 151 -8.96 9.79 0.39
N GLU A 152 -9.77 10.64 -0.23
CA GLU A 152 -10.78 10.35 -1.25
C GLU A 152 -10.25 9.66 -2.52
N ASN A 153 -8.92 9.61 -2.71
CA ASN A 153 -8.27 8.97 -3.86
C ASN A 153 -7.67 7.59 -3.55
N THR A 154 -7.80 7.10 -2.31
CA THR A 154 -7.42 5.72 -2.00
C THR A 154 -8.57 4.78 -2.30
N VAL A 155 -8.28 3.55 -2.76
CA VAL A 155 -9.32 2.53 -3.00
C VAL A 155 -9.92 2.17 -1.64
N ASP A 156 -11.01 2.87 -1.31
CA ASP A 156 -11.68 2.75 -0.02
C ASP A 156 -12.08 1.31 0.27
N ALA A 157 -11.72 0.87 1.48
CA ALA A 157 -11.99 -0.41 2.12
C ALA A 157 -12.87 -1.38 1.30
N PHE A 158 -12.23 -2.18 0.46
CA PHE A 158 -12.86 -3.37 -0.07
C PHE A 158 -13.15 -4.32 1.10
N ILE A 159 -14.42 -4.54 1.41
CA ILE A 159 -14.84 -5.50 2.43
C ILE A 159 -15.64 -6.58 1.73
N GLN A 160 -15.20 -7.83 1.86
CA GLN A 160 -15.98 -8.99 1.48
C GLN A 160 -16.24 -9.82 2.73
N THR A 161 -17.51 -9.99 3.09
CA THR A 161 -17.89 -10.72 4.30
C THR A 161 -19.20 -11.47 4.10
N SER A 162 -19.45 -12.46 4.95
CA SER A 162 -20.75 -13.13 5.04
C SER A 162 -21.70 -12.34 5.94
N TRP A 163 -22.99 -12.47 5.68
CA TRP A 163 -24.04 -12.01 6.58
C TRP A 163 -25.15 -13.06 6.67
N THR A 164 -25.99 -12.96 7.69
CA THR A 164 -27.05 -13.94 7.97
C THR A 164 -28.41 -13.24 7.84
N PRO A 165 -29.04 -13.28 6.65
CA PRO A 165 -30.32 -12.62 6.45
C PRO A 165 -31.42 -13.25 7.31
N THR A 166 -32.35 -12.44 7.80
CA THR A 166 -33.52 -12.89 8.56
C THR A 166 -34.79 -12.44 7.86
N LEU A 167 -35.79 -13.32 7.76
CA LEU A 167 -37.16 -12.92 7.46
C LEU A 167 -37.75 -12.22 8.68
N GLN A 168 -38.32 -11.03 8.49
CA GLN A 168 -38.94 -10.20 9.53
C GLN A 168 -40.34 -9.75 9.08
N ASP A 169 -41.18 -9.40 10.05
CA ASP A 169 -42.48 -8.75 9.82
C ASP A 169 -42.42 -7.25 10.19
N SER A 170 -43.56 -6.57 10.34
CA SER A 170 -43.60 -5.12 10.60
C SER A 170 -43.06 -4.72 11.99
N THR A 171 -42.74 -5.68 12.85
CA THR A 171 -42.05 -5.43 14.12
C THR A 171 -40.53 -5.26 13.93
N PHE A 172 -39.99 -5.71 12.79
CA PHE A 172 -38.56 -5.67 12.45
C PHE A 172 -37.67 -6.42 13.45
N SER A 173 -38.23 -7.44 14.10
CA SER A 173 -37.59 -8.24 15.13
C SER A 173 -36.88 -9.46 14.53
N ASP A 174 -35.64 -9.70 14.93
CA ASP A 174 -34.94 -10.97 14.66
C ASP A 174 -35.37 -12.09 15.63
N ALA A 175 -36.16 -11.77 16.65
CA ALA A 175 -36.53 -12.69 17.73
C ALA A 175 -37.85 -13.45 17.49
N GLU A 176 -38.26 -13.62 16.22
CA GLU A 176 -39.55 -14.21 15.84
C GLU A 176 -39.54 -15.74 15.74
N SER A 177 -38.54 -16.42 16.32
CA SER A 177 -38.42 -17.90 16.38
C SER A 177 -38.54 -18.64 15.03
N GLN A 178 -38.35 -17.94 13.93
CA GLN A 178 -38.34 -18.47 12.58
C GLN A 178 -37.09 -19.36 12.38
N THR A 179 -37.27 -20.48 11.68
CA THR A 179 -36.20 -21.45 11.45
C THR A 179 -35.99 -21.69 9.95
N TYR A 180 -34.75 -22.01 9.59
CA TYR A 180 -34.31 -22.09 8.20
C TYR A 180 -33.63 -23.43 7.94
N THR A 181 -33.93 -24.01 6.78
CA THR A 181 -33.14 -25.12 6.22
C THR A 181 -31.86 -24.59 5.56
N ALA A 182 -31.92 -23.40 4.96
CA ALA A 182 -30.76 -22.67 4.46
C ALA A 182 -30.90 -21.16 4.75
N GLN A 183 -29.85 -20.57 5.30
CA GLN A 183 -29.78 -19.16 5.64
C GLN A 183 -28.35 -18.68 5.41
N TRP A 184 -28.13 -17.95 4.32
CA TRP A 184 -26.82 -17.41 4.02
C TRP A 184 -26.91 -16.14 3.20
N GLY A 185 -25.91 -15.30 3.36
CA GLY A 185 -25.72 -14.10 2.57
C GLY A 185 -24.25 -13.75 2.42
N ARG A 186 -23.94 -13.02 1.35
CA ARG A 186 -22.62 -12.45 1.07
C ARG A 186 -22.76 -10.97 0.76
N VAL A 187 -21.80 -10.19 1.24
CA VAL A 187 -21.71 -8.75 1.01
C VAL A 187 -20.33 -8.42 0.46
N GLN A 188 -20.32 -7.57 -0.55
CA GLN A 188 -19.13 -6.90 -1.05
C GLN A 188 -19.37 -5.39 -0.96
N ARG A 189 -18.52 -4.69 -0.22
CA ARG A 189 -18.52 -3.23 -0.14
C ARG A 189 -17.38 -2.68 -0.98
N PHE A 190 -17.70 -1.69 -1.80
CA PHE A 190 -16.74 -0.88 -2.53
C PHE A 190 -17.08 0.58 -2.30
N LYS A 191 -16.25 1.30 -1.53
CA LYS A 191 -16.52 2.67 -1.10
C LYS A 191 -17.87 2.78 -0.36
N ASP A 192 -18.79 3.57 -0.90
CA ASP A 192 -20.11 3.88 -0.35
C ASP A 192 -21.19 3.01 -0.99
N ARG A 193 -20.81 1.99 -1.76
CA ARG A 193 -21.72 1.04 -2.37
C ARG A 193 -21.56 -0.34 -1.77
N ILE A 194 -22.69 -0.94 -1.44
CA ILE A 194 -22.78 -2.32 -1.00
C ILE A 194 -23.51 -3.12 -2.08
N ASP A 195 -22.86 -4.16 -2.60
CA ASP A 195 -23.47 -5.21 -3.39
C ASP A 195 -23.66 -6.45 -2.49
N PHE A 196 -24.83 -7.08 -2.57
CA PHE A 196 -25.15 -8.23 -1.73
C PHE A 196 -25.93 -9.30 -2.50
N GLU A 197 -25.81 -10.53 -2.01
CA GLU A 197 -26.60 -11.68 -2.41
C GLU A 197 -26.96 -12.53 -1.20
N GLY A 198 -28.06 -13.27 -1.30
CA GLY A 198 -28.48 -14.17 -0.23
C GLY A 198 -29.53 -15.16 -0.68
N SER A 199 -29.78 -16.14 0.18
CA SER A 199 -30.88 -17.08 0.01
C SER A 199 -31.45 -17.49 1.36
N LEU A 200 -32.77 -17.59 1.38
CA LEU A 200 -33.55 -18.11 2.49
C LEU A 200 -34.34 -19.32 2.02
N GLU A 201 -34.28 -20.39 2.80
CA GLU A 201 -35.13 -21.56 2.67
C GLU A 201 -35.74 -21.82 4.05
N MET A 202 -37.03 -21.56 4.17
CA MET A 202 -37.77 -21.65 5.42
C MET A 202 -37.95 -23.11 5.84
N LEU A 203 -37.93 -23.32 7.15
CA LEU A 203 -38.41 -24.54 7.80
C LEU A 203 -39.66 -24.25 8.63
N SER A 204 -39.73 -23.07 9.25
CA SER A 204 -40.89 -22.55 9.99
C SER A 204 -40.90 -21.03 9.97
N LEU A 205 -42.10 -20.44 9.90
CA LEU A 205 -42.31 -18.99 10.03
C LEU A 205 -42.22 -18.50 11.50
N GLY A 206 -42.19 -19.41 12.49
CA GLY A 206 -42.10 -19.03 13.89
C GLY A 206 -43.32 -18.23 14.37
N SER A 207 -43.08 -17.10 15.03
CA SER A 207 -44.09 -16.15 15.53
C SER A 207 -44.38 -14.98 14.59
N LEU A 208 -43.79 -14.96 13.38
CA LEU A 208 -44.06 -13.92 12.38
C LEU A 208 -45.56 -13.79 12.11
N THR A 209 -46.06 -12.55 12.09
CA THR A 209 -47.49 -12.26 11.91
C THR A 209 -47.91 -12.46 10.45
N PRO A 210 -48.80 -13.42 10.10
CA PRO A 210 -49.06 -13.78 8.70
C PRO A 210 -49.57 -12.63 7.81
N GLY A 211 -50.31 -11.67 8.36
CA GLY A 211 -50.88 -10.54 7.62
C GLY A 211 -49.92 -9.35 7.43
N ASP A 212 -48.76 -9.39 8.08
CA ASP A 212 -47.80 -8.29 8.05
C ASP A 212 -46.94 -8.34 6.79
N THR A 213 -46.38 -7.18 6.40
CA THR A 213 -45.42 -7.11 5.29
C THR A 213 -44.14 -7.86 5.63
N ALA A 214 -43.62 -8.61 4.66
CA ALA A 214 -42.39 -9.35 4.75
C ALA A 214 -41.18 -8.45 4.46
N TYR A 215 -40.18 -8.53 5.32
CA TYR A 215 -38.89 -7.85 5.18
C TYR A 215 -37.74 -8.85 5.28
N ILE A 216 -36.61 -8.54 4.66
CA ILE A 216 -35.33 -9.20 4.96
C ILE A 216 -34.49 -8.25 5.80
N GLY A 217 -34.29 -8.60 7.07
CA GLY A 217 -33.41 -7.90 7.99
C GLY A 217 -31.99 -8.43 7.98
N GLY A 218 -31.10 -7.71 8.67
CA GLY A 218 -29.73 -8.12 8.96
C GLY A 218 -28.65 -7.50 8.07
N LEU A 219 -28.97 -6.54 7.20
CA LEU A 219 -27.95 -5.86 6.39
C LEU A 219 -26.89 -5.23 7.29
N LEU A 220 -25.63 -5.21 6.82
CA LEU A 220 -24.50 -4.81 7.65
C LEU A 220 -24.51 -3.31 7.97
N ASP A 221 -24.85 -2.48 6.99
CA ASP A 221 -24.85 -1.03 7.07
C ASP A 221 -26.25 -0.46 6.76
N THR A 222 -26.45 0.78 7.18
CA THR A 222 -27.71 1.51 6.95
C THR A 222 -27.69 2.11 5.56
N CYS A 223 -28.78 1.98 4.82
CA CYS A 223 -28.94 2.64 3.52
C CYS A 223 -28.93 4.17 3.68
N GLU A 224 -28.30 4.85 2.73
CA GLU A 224 -28.17 6.31 2.70
C GLU A 224 -29.54 6.99 2.89
N ASN A 225 -29.58 8.02 3.73
CA ASN A 225 -30.80 8.78 4.00
C ASN A 225 -31.04 9.88 2.94
N VAL A 226 -31.06 9.48 1.67
CA VAL A 226 -31.31 10.34 0.52
C VAL A 226 -32.50 9.80 -0.26
N ALA A 227 -33.48 10.66 -0.57
CA ALA A 227 -34.64 10.26 -1.35
C ALA A 227 -34.20 9.76 -2.75
N GLY A 228 -34.67 8.58 -3.16
CA GLY A 228 -34.22 7.95 -4.40
C GLY A 228 -32.99 7.05 -4.25
N ALA A 229 -32.41 6.94 -3.05
CA ALA A 229 -31.27 6.05 -2.77
C ALA A 229 -31.70 4.60 -2.48
N GLU A 230 -32.97 4.25 -2.70
CA GLU A 230 -33.47 2.88 -2.51
C GLU A 230 -32.64 1.90 -3.35
N GLY A 231 -32.04 0.92 -2.68
CA GLY A 231 -31.30 -0.13 -3.38
C GLY A 231 -32.25 -1.14 -4.00
N LEU A 232 -32.23 -1.31 -5.32
CA LEU A 232 -33.10 -2.29 -5.98
C LEU A 232 -32.64 -3.72 -5.68
N VAL A 233 -33.59 -4.58 -5.35
CA VAL A 233 -33.37 -6.00 -5.06
C VAL A 233 -34.14 -6.85 -6.07
N SER A 234 -33.42 -7.68 -6.78
CA SER A 234 -33.98 -8.68 -7.69
C SER A 234 -34.04 -10.03 -6.97
N THR A 235 -35.19 -10.69 -7.06
CA THR A 235 -35.30 -12.09 -6.65
C THR A 235 -34.91 -13.01 -7.81
N GLY A 236 -34.20 -14.08 -7.47
CA GLY A 236 -33.74 -15.09 -8.42
C GLY A 236 -34.68 -16.29 -8.43
N LYS A 237 -34.19 -17.44 -7.94
CA LYS A 237 -35.03 -18.63 -7.83
C LYS A 237 -36.02 -18.44 -6.69
N ALA A 238 -37.30 -18.71 -6.93
CA ALA A 238 -38.35 -18.77 -5.94
C ALA A 238 -39.14 -20.08 -6.07
N SER A 239 -39.53 -20.71 -4.97
CA SER A 239 -40.37 -21.91 -4.96
C SER A 239 -41.15 -22.06 -3.66
N ALA A 240 -42.30 -22.73 -3.73
CA ALA A 240 -43.20 -22.96 -2.59
C ALA A 240 -43.64 -21.64 -1.91
N LEU A 241 -43.78 -20.57 -2.69
CA LEU A 241 -44.43 -19.34 -2.25
C LEU A 241 -45.94 -19.43 -2.51
N ALA A 242 -46.74 -18.81 -1.67
CA ALA A 242 -48.20 -18.72 -1.79
C ALA A 242 -48.61 -17.34 -2.34
N LEU A 243 -47.99 -16.93 -3.45
CA LEU A 243 -48.41 -15.73 -4.18
C LEU A 243 -49.84 -15.91 -4.69
N ASP A 244 -50.68 -14.89 -4.51
CA ASP A 244 -52.13 -14.96 -4.73
C ASP A 244 -52.50 -15.18 -6.21
N ASN A 245 -51.69 -14.64 -7.13
CA ASN A 245 -52.00 -14.64 -8.55
C ASN A 245 -50.87 -15.21 -9.41
N ALA A 246 -51.26 -15.91 -10.47
CA ALA A 246 -50.33 -16.31 -11.52
C ALA A 246 -49.78 -15.08 -12.23
N GLY A 247 -48.47 -14.99 -12.38
CA GLY A 247 -47.78 -13.87 -13.02
C GLY A 247 -47.27 -12.80 -12.05
N GLU A 248 -47.54 -12.92 -10.74
CA GLU A 248 -46.89 -12.09 -9.74
C GLU A 248 -45.39 -12.38 -9.70
N VAL A 249 -44.58 -11.31 -9.73
CA VAL A 249 -43.11 -11.39 -9.63
C VAL A 249 -42.68 -10.72 -8.35
N MET A 250 -42.00 -11.48 -7.49
CA MET A 250 -41.42 -10.96 -6.26
C MET A 250 -40.17 -10.12 -6.58
N GLN A 251 -40.05 -8.98 -5.92
CA GLN A 251 -38.94 -8.05 -5.99
C GLN A 251 -38.74 -7.44 -4.59
N GLY A 252 -37.81 -6.52 -4.45
CA GLY A 252 -37.71 -5.73 -3.23
C GLY A 252 -36.85 -4.51 -3.40
N TYR A 253 -36.76 -3.73 -2.34
CA TYR A 253 -35.83 -2.62 -2.27
C TYR A 253 -35.31 -2.42 -0.85
N VAL A 254 -34.10 -1.89 -0.70
CA VAL A 254 -33.53 -1.50 0.59
C VAL A 254 -34.16 -0.18 1.01
N GLU A 255 -34.85 -0.13 2.15
CA GLU A 255 -35.48 1.10 2.61
C GLU A 255 -34.42 2.11 3.08
N ILE A 256 -34.56 3.37 2.66
CA ILE A 256 -33.68 4.48 3.07
C ILE A 256 -33.58 4.57 4.59
N ASN A 257 -32.40 4.90 5.11
CA ASN A 257 -32.14 5.02 6.54
C ASN A 257 -32.50 3.74 7.36
N THR A 258 -32.43 2.56 6.73
CA THR A 258 -32.64 1.27 7.42
C THR A 258 -31.60 0.23 7.03
N LYS A 259 -31.60 -0.91 7.74
CA LYS A 259 -30.78 -2.10 7.46
C LYS A 259 -31.62 -3.29 6.96
N ARG A 260 -32.67 -3.02 6.18
CA ARG A 260 -33.63 -4.04 5.74
C ARG A 260 -34.08 -3.85 4.30
N ILE A 261 -34.50 -4.95 3.70
CA ILE A 261 -35.10 -5.03 2.38
C ILE A 261 -36.59 -5.21 2.57
N LYS A 262 -37.41 -4.33 2.01
CA LYS A 262 -38.85 -4.55 1.92
C LYS A 262 -39.14 -5.43 0.70
N LEU A 263 -39.91 -6.50 0.90
CA LEU A 263 -40.33 -7.39 -0.19
C LEU A 263 -41.64 -6.89 -0.79
N GLU A 264 -41.69 -6.88 -2.11
CA GLU A 264 -42.87 -6.46 -2.88
C GLU A 264 -43.10 -7.43 -4.03
N LYS A 265 -44.34 -7.49 -4.51
CA LYS A 265 -44.72 -8.25 -5.68
C LYS A 265 -45.29 -7.29 -6.73
N TYR A 266 -44.94 -7.52 -7.98
CA TYR A 266 -45.51 -6.81 -9.11
C TYR A 266 -46.53 -7.69 -9.82
N ASP A 267 -47.73 -7.15 -10.04
CA ASP A 267 -48.75 -7.67 -10.94
C ASP A 267 -49.02 -6.65 -12.05
N ALA A 268 -49.25 -7.14 -13.27
CA ALA A 268 -49.56 -6.30 -14.43
C ALA A 268 -50.88 -5.52 -14.30
N THR A 269 -51.83 -6.00 -13.48
CA THR A 269 -53.13 -5.36 -13.29
C THR A 269 -53.09 -4.32 -12.17
N GLY A 270 -52.56 -4.69 -11.01
CA GLY A 270 -52.59 -3.85 -9.82
C GLY A 270 -51.30 -3.06 -9.53
N GLY A 271 -50.20 -3.35 -10.21
CA GLY A 271 -48.90 -2.73 -9.96
C GLY A 271 -48.16 -3.41 -8.80
N THR A 272 -47.53 -2.60 -7.95
CA THR A 272 -46.68 -3.08 -6.85
C THR A 272 -47.46 -3.19 -5.55
N PHE A 273 -47.37 -4.34 -4.90
CA PHE A 273 -47.97 -4.63 -3.59
C PHE A 273 -46.91 -5.15 -2.61
N PRO A 274 -47.05 -4.92 -1.30
CA PRO A 274 -46.20 -5.59 -0.32
C PRO A 274 -46.43 -7.10 -0.38
N VAL A 275 -45.35 -7.87 -0.27
CA VAL A 275 -45.44 -9.31 0.04
C VAL A 275 -45.73 -9.44 1.52
N THR A 276 -46.69 -10.28 1.89
CA THR A 276 -47.01 -10.59 3.29
C THR A 276 -46.27 -11.84 3.76
N ILE A 277 -46.14 -12.01 5.08
CA ILE A 277 -45.54 -13.20 5.69
C ILE A 277 -46.27 -14.48 5.24
N SER A 278 -47.60 -14.44 5.09
CA SER A 278 -48.39 -15.59 4.66
C SER A 278 -48.03 -16.10 3.26
N GLU A 279 -47.48 -15.23 2.40
CA GLU A 279 -47.08 -15.58 1.03
C GLU A 279 -45.70 -16.24 0.95
N ILE A 280 -44.82 -16.04 1.94
CA ILE A 280 -43.50 -16.71 1.97
C ILE A 280 -43.65 -18.21 2.28
N THR A 281 -44.66 -18.60 3.07
CA THR A 281 -44.92 -19.98 3.56
C THR A 281 -43.78 -20.60 4.38
N ALA A 282 -44.11 -21.62 5.18
CA ALA A 282 -43.14 -22.35 6.02
C ALA A 282 -42.13 -23.18 5.20
N SER A 283 -42.41 -23.43 3.92
CA SER A 283 -41.51 -24.17 3.01
C SER A 283 -40.97 -23.27 1.90
N GLY A 284 -41.17 -21.97 2.01
CA GLY A 284 -40.74 -20.98 1.03
C GLY A 284 -39.24 -21.00 0.83
N LYS A 285 -38.82 -20.93 -0.43
CA LYS A 285 -37.43 -20.76 -0.79
C LYS A 285 -37.30 -19.63 -1.79
N PHE A 286 -36.39 -18.71 -1.51
CA PHE A 286 -36.01 -17.71 -2.50
C PHE A 286 -34.55 -17.29 -2.37
N SER A 287 -33.98 -16.86 -3.48
CA SER A 287 -32.67 -16.20 -3.56
C SER A 287 -32.86 -14.75 -4.01
N PHE A 288 -31.97 -13.87 -3.60
CA PHE A 288 -32.05 -12.45 -3.96
C PHE A 288 -30.65 -11.85 -4.09
N LYS A 289 -30.57 -10.75 -4.84
CA LYS A 289 -29.37 -9.94 -4.99
C LYS A 289 -29.76 -8.48 -5.16
N GLY A 290 -28.92 -7.57 -4.70
CA GLY A 290 -29.17 -6.14 -4.81
C GLY A 290 -27.92 -5.32 -4.56
N SER A 291 -28.11 -4.01 -4.65
CA SER A 291 -27.07 -3.05 -4.31
C SER A 291 -27.67 -1.77 -3.76
N TYR A 292 -27.01 -1.14 -2.79
CA TYR A 292 -27.44 0.13 -2.20
C TYR A 292 -26.26 1.01 -1.82
N TYR A 293 -26.52 2.30 -1.60
CA TYR A 293 -25.55 3.25 -1.07
C TYR A 293 -25.70 3.40 0.45
N ILE A 294 -24.61 3.71 1.14
CA ILE A 294 -24.54 3.90 2.60
C ILE A 294 -24.27 5.34 2.99
#